data_AF-A0A4S4JXS9-F1
#
_entry.id   AF-A0A4S4JXS9-F1
#
_cell.length_a   1.000
_cell.length_b   1.000
_cell.length_c   1.000
_cell.angle_alpha   90.00
_cell.angle_beta   90.00
_cell.angle_gamma   90.00
#
_symmetry.space_group_name_H-M   'P 1'
#
loop_
_entity.id
_entity.type
_entity.pdbx_description
1 polymer ?
#
loop_
_entity_poly.entity_id
_entity_poly.type
_entity_poly.pdbx_seq_one_letter_code
_entity_poly.pdbx_strand_id
1 'polypeptide(L)'
;MNPRKKTDICNNITGVCGLDPKESNQPKAGKPIEIYAFIDPFSAECWSFEPLMKKLLIEYGDYFRIRVLLAGRLKAWNICPDKRNSNEKKLDLANTWDRIATQTGMSCDGDYWLENNRISPYVAALAIKAAELQGPQLGARFLRKLREKLFLEKQDISDLNILKACSDEIGMDVDEFLQDLHSPAAKQALDCDIKTTSEMEVECVPSFVFFNDDIEQDGIKVQGVYKYEVYLQLISEMLGYVPKKREKISIEQFLKKFQFVASIEIAVVFDLTIEEVEKELKPLILQQKIEQVPVKYGTFWKYLA
;
A
#
# COMPACT_ATOMS: atom_id res chain seq x y z
N MET A 1 19.25 -25.69 17.96
CA MET A 1 17.81 -25.44 17.70
C MET A 1 17.32 -24.41 18.69
N ASN A 2 17.24 -23.14 18.28
CA ASN A 2 16.72 -22.08 19.14
C ASN A 2 15.19 -22.05 19.03
N PRO A 3 14.44 -22.04 20.14
CA PRO A 3 12.98 -22.01 20.10
C PRO A 3 12.52 -20.68 19.53
N ARG A 4 11.63 -20.74 18.52
CA ARG A 4 10.98 -19.56 17.90
C ARG A 4 10.35 -18.71 18.99
N LYS A 5 10.87 -17.50 19.22
CA LYS A 5 10.20 -16.48 20.04
C LYS A 5 8.88 -16.13 19.35
N LYS A 6 7.77 -16.33 20.07
CA LYS A 6 6.46 -15.79 19.69
C LYS A 6 6.54 -14.26 19.80
N THR A 7 6.64 -13.57 18.68
CA THR A 7 6.49 -12.12 18.58
C THR A 7 5.13 -11.81 17.98
N ASP A 8 4.35 -10.96 18.65
CA ASP A 8 3.04 -10.52 18.21
C ASP A 8 3.05 -10.01 16.76
N ILE A 9 2.08 -10.47 15.96
CA ILE A 9 2.11 -10.49 14.48
C ILE A 9 1.55 -9.17 13.86
N CYS A 10 1.13 -8.20 14.68
CA CYS A 10 0.54 -6.95 14.19
C CYS A 10 1.38 -5.71 14.50
N ASN A 11 1.57 -4.85 13.50
CA ASN A 11 2.27 -3.58 13.67
C ASN A 11 1.30 -2.44 14.00
N ASN A 12 1.47 -1.79 15.16
CA ASN A 12 0.72 -0.59 15.51
C ASN A 12 1.09 0.63 14.64
N ILE A 13 2.24 0.56 13.94
CA ILE A 13 2.78 1.61 13.08
C ILE A 13 2.14 1.58 11.70
N THR A 14 2.07 0.41 11.06
CA THR A 14 1.51 0.22 9.71
C THR A 14 0.05 -0.26 9.72
N GLY A 15 -0.46 -0.73 10.86
CA GLY A 15 -1.78 -1.36 10.98
C GLY A 15 -1.83 -2.76 10.38
N VAL A 16 -0.76 -3.21 9.71
CA VAL A 16 -0.68 -4.48 9.01
C VAL A 16 -0.46 -5.62 10.00
N CYS A 17 -1.28 -6.65 9.89
CA CYS A 17 -1.13 -7.89 10.65
C CYS A 17 -1.18 -9.11 9.72
N GLY A 18 -0.36 -10.12 10.00
CA GLY A 18 -0.33 -11.40 9.27
C GLY A 18 -1.48 -12.36 9.61
N LEU A 19 -1.60 -13.38 8.78
CA LEU A 19 -2.42 -14.57 8.99
C LEU A 19 -1.51 -15.73 9.45
N ASP A 20 -1.77 -16.30 10.63
CA ASP A 20 -1.32 -17.66 10.93
C ASP A 20 -2.51 -18.59 10.66
N PRO A 21 -2.44 -19.53 9.69
CA PRO A 21 -3.56 -20.44 9.37
C PRO A 21 -3.94 -21.40 10.51
N LYS A 22 -3.31 -21.29 11.69
CA LYS A 22 -3.57 -22.14 12.86
C LYS A 22 -4.10 -21.42 14.12
N GLU A 23 -4.43 -20.13 14.09
CA GLU A 23 -4.98 -19.47 15.29
C GLU A 23 -6.52 -19.42 15.29
N SER A 24 -7.13 -20.40 15.98
CA SER A 24 -8.49 -20.34 16.50
C SER A 24 -8.51 -19.81 17.94
N ASN A 25 -9.42 -18.87 18.21
CA ASN A 25 -10.09 -18.59 19.49
C ASN A 25 -9.24 -18.33 20.75
N GLN A 26 -8.78 -17.08 20.97
CA GLN A 26 -8.79 -16.39 22.28
C GLN A 26 -8.81 -14.85 22.11
N PRO A 27 -9.57 -14.09 22.93
CA PRO A 27 -9.68 -12.64 22.78
C PRO A 27 -8.49 -11.93 23.43
N LYS A 28 -7.46 -11.61 22.65
CA LYS A 28 -6.54 -10.51 22.99
C LYS A 28 -7.33 -9.21 22.83
N ALA A 29 -7.12 -8.19 23.67
CA ALA A 29 -7.76 -6.87 23.54
C ALA A 29 -7.63 -6.38 22.07
N GLY A 30 -8.67 -6.68 21.31
CA GLY A 30 -8.62 -6.72 19.86
C GLY A 30 -8.82 -5.32 19.36
N LYS A 31 -8.19 -4.99 18.23
CA LYS A 31 -8.71 -3.85 17.49
C LYS A 31 -10.06 -4.33 16.92
N PRO A 32 -11.17 -3.65 17.22
CA PRO A 32 -12.52 -4.16 16.99
C PRO A 32 -12.94 -4.25 15.53
N ILE A 33 -12.12 -3.68 14.63
CA ILE A 33 -12.39 -3.69 13.19
C ILE A 33 -11.23 -4.36 12.45
N GLU A 34 -11.59 -5.20 11.49
CA GLU A 34 -10.66 -5.77 10.52
C GLU A 34 -10.99 -5.29 9.11
N ILE A 35 -9.98 -4.74 8.43
CA ILE A 35 -10.10 -4.18 7.08
C ILE A 35 -9.30 -5.04 6.11
N TYR A 36 -9.96 -5.63 5.13
CA TYR A 36 -9.32 -6.29 4.00
C TYR A 36 -9.22 -5.29 2.85
N ALA A 37 -7.99 -4.84 2.57
CA ALA A 37 -7.66 -3.92 1.50
C ALA A 37 -7.20 -4.70 0.25
N PHE A 38 -8.06 -4.73 -0.77
CA PHE A 38 -7.82 -5.37 -2.05
C PHE A 38 -7.18 -4.38 -3.01
N ILE A 39 -5.95 -4.67 -3.45
CA ILE A 39 -5.15 -3.78 -4.27
C ILE A 39 -4.48 -4.49 -5.45
N ASP A 40 -4.10 -3.70 -6.44
CA ASP A 40 -3.17 -4.09 -7.51
C ASP A 40 -1.90 -3.23 -7.41
N PRO A 41 -0.69 -3.82 -7.40
CA PRO A 41 0.57 -3.07 -7.38
C PRO A 41 0.72 -2.05 -8.51
N PHE A 42 0.15 -2.33 -9.68
CA PHE A 42 0.21 -1.46 -10.87
C PHE A 42 -0.93 -0.44 -10.95
N SER A 43 -1.91 -0.49 -10.05
CA SER A 43 -3.03 0.46 -10.07
C SER A 43 -2.64 1.81 -9.47
N ALA A 44 -2.62 2.84 -10.32
CA ALA A 44 -2.43 4.24 -9.91
C ALA A 44 -3.53 4.72 -8.96
N GLU A 45 -4.76 4.18 -9.05
CA GLU A 45 -5.84 4.48 -8.10
C GLU A 45 -5.58 3.86 -6.72
N CYS A 46 -4.97 2.67 -6.66
CA CYS A 46 -4.54 2.10 -5.38
C CYS A 46 -3.39 2.91 -4.76
N TRP A 47 -2.49 3.45 -5.60
CA TRP A 47 -1.40 4.31 -5.16
C TRP A 47 -1.90 5.66 -4.62
N SER A 48 -2.91 6.24 -5.28
CA SER A 48 -3.48 7.52 -4.87
C SER A 48 -4.21 7.47 -3.53
N PHE A 49 -4.52 6.28 -3.01
CA PHE A 49 -5.13 6.10 -1.69
C PHE A 49 -4.14 6.21 -0.52
N GLU A 50 -2.83 6.15 -0.76
CA GLU A 50 -1.79 6.21 0.28
C GLU A 50 -1.95 7.38 1.27
N PRO A 51 -2.23 8.64 0.85
CA PRO A 51 -2.46 9.75 1.77
C PRO A 51 -3.61 9.49 2.76
N LEU A 52 -4.74 9.00 2.26
CA LEU A 52 -5.92 8.70 3.07
C LEU A 52 -5.66 7.55 4.02
N MET A 53 -4.99 6.50 3.54
CA MET A 53 -4.61 5.35 4.36
C MET A 53 -3.69 5.77 5.52
N LYS A 54 -2.67 6.59 5.23
CA LYS A 54 -1.77 7.11 6.27
C LYS A 54 -2.51 7.98 7.28
N LYS A 55 -3.46 8.82 6.84
CA LYS A 55 -4.28 9.63 7.74
C LYS A 55 -5.12 8.76 8.67
N LEU A 56 -5.87 7.80 8.13
CA LEU A 56 -6.68 6.86 8.92
C LEU A 56 -5.82 6.12 9.96
N LEU A 57 -4.64 5.66 9.56
CA LEU A 57 -3.75 4.90 10.42
C LEU A 57 -3.12 5.74 11.55
N ILE A 58 -2.77 7.00 11.26
CA ILE A 58 -2.25 7.92 12.28
C ILE A 58 -3.35 8.30 13.27
N GLU A 59 -4.55 8.60 12.78
CA GLU A 59 -5.65 9.14 13.59
C GLU A 59 -6.43 8.05 14.35
N TYR A 60 -6.64 6.88 13.74
CA TYR A 60 -7.57 5.85 14.23
C TYR A 60 -6.99 4.43 14.18
N GLY A 61 -5.68 4.28 13.96
CA GLY A 61 -5.04 2.96 13.85
C GLY A 61 -5.16 2.07 15.09
N ASP A 62 -5.63 2.56 16.23
CA ASP A 62 -5.92 1.75 17.43
C ASP A 62 -7.23 0.95 17.32
N TYR A 63 -8.13 1.34 16.41
CA TYR A 63 -9.45 0.72 16.27
C TYR A 63 -9.49 -0.37 15.20
N PHE A 64 -8.52 -0.41 14.28
CA PHE A 64 -8.56 -1.37 13.19
C PHE A 64 -7.22 -2.00 12.81
N ARG A 65 -7.31 -3.19 12.23
CA ARG A 65 -6.21 -3.91 11.54
C ARG A 65 -6.45 -3.85 10.04
N ILE A 66 -5.38 -3.81 9.27
CA ILE A 66 -5.46 -3.87 7.81
C ILE A 66 -4.74 -5.11 7.32
N ARG A 67 -5.41 -5.88 6.47
CA ARG A 67 -4.80 -6.95 5.67
C ARG A 67 -4.78 -6.52 4.23
N VAL A 68 -3.60 -6.55 3.62
CA VAL A 68 -3.44 -6.14 2.22
C VAL A 68 -3.42 -7.39 1.35
N LEU A 69 -4.43 -7.53 0.49
CA LEU A 69 -4.58 -8.65 -0.42
C LEU A 69 -4.35 -8.19 -1.85
N LEU A 70 -3.59 -8.99 -2.60
CA LEU A 70 -3.37 -8.75 -4.02
C LEU A 70 -4.55 -9.34 -4.80
N ALA A 71 -5.39 -8.45 -5.32
CA ALA A 71 -6.59 -8.83 -6.04
C ALA A 71 -6.24 -9.25 -7.48
N GLY A 72 -5.76 -10.49 -7.63
CA GLY A 72 -5.38 -11.02 -8.92
C GLY A 72 -6.55 -11.51 -9.78
N ARG A 73 -6.33 -11.56 -11.10
CA ARG A 73 -7.30 -11.97 -12.14
C ARG A 73 -8.48 -11.03 -12.38
N LEU A 74 -8.50 -9.86 -11.75
CA LEU A 74 -9.41 -8.77 -12.14
C LEU A 74 -9.00 -8.22 -13.51
N LYS A 75 -9.87 -7.43 -14.15
CA LYS A 75 -9.59 -6.77 -15.44
C LYS A 75 -8.22 -6.05 -15.46
N ALA A 76 -7.75 -5.58 -14.31
CA ALA A 76 -6.44 -4.94 -14.11
C ALA A 76 -5.22 -5.86 -14.32
N TRP A 77 -5.30 -7.17 -14.04
CA TRP A 77 -4.21 -8.11 -14.37
C TRP A 77 -4.17 -8.48 -15.86
N ASN A 78 -5.27 -8.26 -16.57
CA ASN A 78 -5.38 -8.52 -18.00
C ASN A 78 -4.84 -7.37 -18.87
N ILE A 79 -4.03 -6.46 -18.31
CA ILE A 79 -3.22 -5.50 -19.07
C ILE A 79 -2.04 -6.23 -19.73
N CYS A 80 -2.30 -7.35 -20.40
CA CYS A 80 -1.39 -7.90 -21.39
C CYS A 80 -1.72 -7.18 -22.70
N PRO A 81 -0.78 -6.39 -23.28
CA PRO A 81 -1.03 -5.74 -24.54
C PRO A 81 -1.20 -6.80 -25.63
N ASP A 82 -2.43 -7.05 -26.07
CA ASP A 82 -2.68 -7.78 -27.30
C ASP A 82 -2.04 -6.99 -28.46
N LYS A 83 -1.18 -7.65 -29.24
CA LYS A 83 -0.26 -7.01 -30.20
C LYS A 83 -0.96 -6.25 -31.33
N ARG A 84 -2.28 -6.43 -31.49
CA ARG A 84 -3.05 -5.90 -32.62
C ARG A 84 -3.58 -4.47 -32.41
N ASN A 85 -3.78 -4.02 -31.16
CA ASN A 85 -4.28 -2.67 -30.78
C ASN A 85 -3.42 -2.02 -29.65
N SER A 86 -2.11 -2.24 -29.65
CA SER A 86 -1.25 -1.98 -28.48
C SER A 86 -0.96 -0.50 -28.19
N ASN A 87 -0.77 0.33 -29.21
CA ASN A 87 -0.30 1.71 -29.00
C ASN A 87 -1.39 2.66 -28.47
N GLU A 88 -2.62 2.58 -29.00
CA GLU A 88 -3.74 3.39 -28.50
C GLU A 88 -4.08 3.04 -27.05
N LYS A 89 -4.07 1.75 -26.69
CA LYS A 89 -4.27 1.30 -25.30
C LYS A 89 -3.17 1.79 -24.36
N LYS A 90 -1.91 1.78 -24.81
CA LYS A 90 -0.78 2.33 -24.02
C LYS A 90 -0.92 3.82 -23.80
N LEU A 91 -1.34 4.56 -24.82
CA LEU A 91 -1.59 5.99 -24.72
C LEU A 91 -2.75 6.29 -23.77
N ASP A 92 -3.83 5.52 -23.82
CA ASP A 92 -4.96 5.64 -22.90
C ASP A 92 -4.55 5.36 -21.44
N LEU A 93 -3.74 4.34 -21.21
CA LEU A 93 -3.17 4.04 -19.89
C LEU A 93 -2.24 5.15 -19.38
N ALA A 94 -1.36 5.66 -20.25
CA ALA A 94 -0.48 6.78 -19.93
C ALA A 94 -1.27 8.03 -19.52
N ASN A 95 -2.25 8.42 -20.34
CA ASN A 95 -3.13 9.55 -20.06
C ASN A 95 -3.94 9.35 -18.79
N THR A 96 -4.37 8.11 -18.51
CA THR A 96 -5.10 7.77 -17.29
C THR A 96 -4.23 7.96 -16.05
N TRP A 97 -2.97 7.51 -16.06
CA TRP A 97 -2.03 7.74 -14.96
C TRP A 97 -1.77 9.23 -14.74
N ASP A 98 -1.44 9.97 -15.79
CA ASP A 98 -1.18 11.41 -15.71
C ASP A 98 -2.40 12.19 -15.18
N ARG A 99 -3.62 11.78 -15.57
CA ARG A 99 -4.87 12.34 -15.04
C ARG A 99 -5.04 12.03 -13.55
N ILE A 100 -4.81 10.79 -13.12
CA ILE A 100 -4.89 10.39 -11.70
C ILE A 100 -3.86 11.18 -10.88
N ALA A 101 -2.62 11.30 -11.36
CA ALA A 101 -1.58 12.06 -10.68
C ALA A 101 -1.99 13.53 -10.48
N THR A 102 -2.54 14.14 -11.53
CA THR A 102 -3.02 15.54 -11.50
C THR A 102 -4.19 15.71 -10.53
N GLN A 103 -5.15 14.78 -10.55
CA GLN A 103 -6.36 14.87 -9.73
C GLN A 103 -6.12 14.58 -8.24
N THR A 104 -5.18 13.68 -7.95
CA THR A 104 -4.97 13.16 -6.59
C THR A 104 -3.73 13.74 -5.91
N GLY A 105 -2.81 14.35 -6.66
CA GLY A 105 -1.52 14.84 -6.17
C GLY A 105 -0.47 13.74 -5.92
N MET A 106 -0.84 12.46 -6.01
CA MET A 106 0.11 11.34 -5.91
C MET A 106 0.73 11.05 -7.27
N SER A 107 2.00 11.41 -7.43
CA SER A 107 2.70 11.26 -8.71
C SER A 107 2.70 9.82 -9.20
N CYS A 108 2.30 9.64 -10.46
CA CYS A 108 2.55 8.46 -11.27
C CYS A 108 2.86 8.91 -12.70
N ASP A 109 3.98 8.44 -13.25
CA ASP A 109 4.43 8.84 -14.58
C ASP A 109 3.87 7.90 -15.66
N GLY A 110 2.86 8.37 -16.40
CA GLY A 110 2.21 7.61 -17.46
C GLY A 110 3.14 7.22 -18.62
N ASP A 111 4.27 7.91 -18.80
CA ASP A 111 5.25 7.61 -19.85
C ASP A 111 5.80 6.19 -19.70
N TYR A 112 5.70 5.61 -18.50
CA TYR A 112 5.97 4.19 -18.24
C TYR A 112 5.34 3.27 -19.30
N TRP A 113 4.07 3.50 -19.66
CA TRP A 113 3.35 2.65 -20.63
C TRP A 113 3.84 2.81 -22.07
N LEU A 114 4.41 3.97 -22.39
CA LEU A 114 4.95 4.27 -23.72
C LEU A 114 6.36 3.69 -23.87
N GLU A 115 7.16 3.75 -22.81
CA GLU A 115 8.56 3.32 -22.77
C GLU A 115 8.70 1.81 -22.52
N ASN A 116 7.82 1.22 -21.70
CA ASN A 116 7.92 -0.19 -21.30
C ASN A 116 6.98 -1.09 -22.10
N ASN A 117 7.51 -2.20 -22.59
CA ASN A 117 6.79 -3.16 -23.44
C ASN A 117 6.55 -4.51 -22.76
N ARG A 118 7.12 -4.72 -21.58
CA ARG A 118 7.02 -5.98 -20.82
C ARG A 118 6.47 -5.65 -19.45
N ILE A 119 5.39 -6.34 -19.10
CA ILE A 119 4.77 -6.26 -17.79
C ILE A 119 4.39 -7.67 -17.44
N SER A 120 4.80 -8.12 -16.26
CA SER A 120 4.41 -9.41 -15.73
C SER A 120 3.78 -9.21 -14.35
N PRO A 121 2.48 -8.87 -14.29
CA PRO A 121 1.80 -8.59 -13.02
C PRO A 121 1.91 -9.76 -12.03
N TYR A 122 1.91 -10.99 -12.57
CA TYR A 122 2.08 -12.21 -11.79
C TYR A 122 3.44 -12.29 -11.07
N VAL A 123 4.54 -11.86 -11.73
CA VAL A 123 5.88 -11.89 -11.12
C VAL A 123 5.99 -10.86 -10.00
N ALA A 124 5.49 -9.63 -10.22
CA ALA A 124 5.44 -8.60 -9.18
C ALA A 124 4.59 -9.06 -7.97
N ALA A 125 3.44 -9.68 -8.24
CA ALA A 125 2.57 -10.21 -7.20
C ALA A 125 3.23 -11.34 -6.39
N LEU A 126 3.90 -12.28 -7.06
CA LEU A 126 4.70 -13.31 -6.39
C LEU A 126 5.82 -12.71 -5.54
N ALA A 127 6.51 -11.68 -6.04
CA ALA A 127 7.57 -11.01 -5.30
C ALA A 127 7.05 -10.37 -4.01
N ILE A 128 5.88 -9.72 -4.06
CA ILE A 128 5.26 -9.15 -2.86
C ILE A 128 4.90 -10.26 -1.86
N LYS A 129 4.36 -11.39 -2.32
CA LYS A 129 4.04 -12.52 -1.43
C LYS A 129 5.29 -13.18 -0.86
N ALA A 130 6.35 -13.34 -1.64
CA ALA A 130 7.64 -13.80 -1.17
C ALA A 130 8.22 -12.87 -0.09
N ALA A 131 8.11 -11.56 -0.27
CA ALA A 131 8.53 -10.61 0.77
C ALA A 131 7.68 -10.69 2.04
N GLU A 132 6.39 -11.01 1.90
CA GLU A 132 5.48 -11.19 3.03
C GLU A 132 5.80 -12.44 3.87
N LEU A 133 6.44 -13.47 3.28
CA LEU A 133 6.87 -14.67 4.02
C LEU A 133 7.92 -14.37 5.09
N GLN A 134 8.76 -13.35 4.88
CA GLN A 134 9.69 -12.85 5.90
C GLN A 134 9.00 -11.97 6.96
N GLY A 135 7.74 -11.60 6.73
CA GLY A 135 6.90 -10.89 7.66
C GLY A 135 5.95 -9.89 6.98
N PRO A 136 4.70 -9.75 7.45
CA PRO A 136 3.72 -8.82 6.89
C PRO A 136 4.20 -7.37 6.79
N GLN A 137 5.03 -6.95 7.75
CA GLN A 137 5.59 -5.60 7.78
C GLN A 137 6.64 -5.38 6.68
N LEU A 138 7.47 -6.40 6.42
CA LEU A 138 8.44 -6.38 5.33
C LEU A 138 7.73 -6.41 3.98
N GLY A 139 6.69 -7.25 3.83
CA GLY A 139 5.83 -7.25 2.64
C GLY A 139 5.21 -5.87 2.35
N ALA A 140 4.68 -5.19 3.36
CA ALA A 140 4.14 -3.84 3.19
C ALA A 140 5.20 -2.79 2.79
N ARG A 141 6.38 -2.83 3.41
CA ARG A 141 7.52 -1.95 3.05
C ARG A 141 8.01 -2.23 1.63
N PHE A 142 8.08 -3.50 1.25
CA PHE A 142 8.48 -3.93 -0.09
C PHE A 142 7.49 -3.46 -1.15
N LEU A 143 6.18 -3.65 -0.92
CA LEU A 143 5.13 -3.14 -1.80
C LEU A 143 5.23 -1.61 -1.99
N ARG A 144 5.41 -0.85 -0.91
CA ARG A 144 5.61 0.60 -0.98
C ARG A 144 6.82 0.95 -1.84
N LYS A 145 7.94 0.27 -1.63
CA LYS A 145 9.18 0.49 -2.37
C LYS A 145 9.06 0.16 -3.85
N LEU A 146 8.41 -0.94 -4.21
CA LEU A 146 8.13 -1.29 -5.60
C LEU A 146 7.27 -0.21 -6.26
N ARG A 147 6.23 0.27 -5.59
CA ARG A 147 5.37 1.33 -6.14
C ARG A 147 6.13 2.64 -6.35
N GLU A 148 7.07 2.99 -5.48
CA GLU A 148 7.97 4.13 -5.70
C GLU A 148 8.80 3.94 -6.97
N LYS A 149 9.40 2.76 -7.17
CA LYS A 149 10.16 2.42 -8.39
C LYS A 149 9.29 2.46 -9.65
N LEU A 150 8.05 1.97 -9.58
CA LEU A 150 7.11 1.97 -10.70
C LEU A 150 6.65 3.39 -11.07
N PHE A 151 6.05 4.08 -10.11
CA PHE A 151 5.30 5.32 -10.37
C PHE A 151 6.19 6.56 -10.46
N LEU A 152 7.36 6.56 -9.80
CA LEU A 152 8.25 7.73 -9.75
C LEU A 152 9.46 7.56 -10.66
N GLU A 153 9.99 6.35 -10.79
CA GLU A 153 11.23 6.05 -11.53
C GLU A 153 10.99 5.28 -12.84
N LYS A 154 9.72 4.99 -13.19
CA LYS A 154 9.31 4.22 -14.38
C LYS A 154 9.99 2.86 -14.55
N GLN A 155 10.40 2.23 -13.45
CA GLN A 155 11.07 0.93 -13.47
C GLN A 155 10.07 -0.22 -13.64
N ASP A 156 10.46 -1.29 -14.34
CA ASP A 156 9.68 -2.52 -14.39
C ASP A 156 9.82 -3.29 -13.07
N ILE A 157 8.75 -3.26 -12.26
CA ILE A 157 8.67 -3.99 -10.98
C ILE A 157 8.46 -5.50 -11.15
N SER A 158 8.58 -6.01 -12.38
CA SER A 158 8.68 -7.43 -12.69
C SER A 158 10.12 -7.89 -12.96
N ASP A 159 11.07 -6.94 -13.10
CA ASP A 159 12.48 -7.24 -13.36
C ASP A 159 13.19 -7.70 -12.08
N LEU A 160 13.86 -8.85 -12.15
CA LEU A 160 14.55 -9.45 -11.02
C LEU A 160 15.61 -8.54 -10.37
N ASN A 161 16.30 -7.70 -11.16
CA ASN A 161 17.29 -6.76 -10.65
C ASN A 161 16.61 -5.66 -9.83
N ILE A 162 15.45 -5.17 -10.28
CA ILE A 162 14.67 -4.17 -9.56
C ILE A 162 14.09 -4.78 -8.28
N LEU A 163 13.56 -6.00 -8.34
CA LEU A 163 13.07 -6.73 -7.18
C LEU A 163 14.17 -6.94 -6.14
N LYS A 164 15.37 -7.35 -6.57
CA LYS A 164 16.55 -7.54 -5.71
C LYS A 164 17.05 -6.23 -5.11
N ALA A 165 17.11 -5.16 -5.89
CA ALA A 165 17.51 -3.85 -5.38
C ALA A 165 16.51 -3.35 -4.32
N CYS A 166 15.21 -3.53 -4.55
CA CYS A 166 14.19 -3.15 -3.58
C CYS A 166 14.28 -3.94 -2.28
N SER A 167 14.55 -5.25 -2.34
CA SER A 167 14.67 -6.09 -1.12
C SER A 167 15.90 -5.72 -0.30
N ASP A 168 17.04 -5.45 -0.96
CA ASP A 168 18.27 -4.97 -0.32
C ASP A 168 18.06 -3.61 0.36
N GLU A 169 17.46 -2.65 -0.35
CA GLU A 169 17.21 -1.29 0.16
C GLU A 169 16.35 -1.26 1.44
N ILE A 170 15.45 -2.23 1.63
CA ILE A 170 14.58 -2.29 2.81
C ILE A 170 15.14 -3.21 3.92
N GLY A 171 16.30 -3.84 3.71
CA GLY A 171 16.99 -4.68 4.67
C GLY A 171 16.35 -6.05 4.87
N MET A 172 15.84 -6.67 3.80
CA MET A 172 15.38 -8.07 3.80
C MET A 172 16.55 -9.05 3.67
N ASP A 173 16.32 -10.32 4.01
CA ASP A 173 17.21 -11.40 3.59
C ASP A 173 17.01 -11.63 2.09
N VAL A 174 17.93 -11.09 1.29
CA VAL A 174 17.85 -11.12 -0.17
C VAL A 174 17.93 -12.55 -0.71
N ASP A 175 18.72 -13.43 -0.08
CA ASP A 175 18.90 -14.80 -0.56
C ASP A 175 17.64 -15.63 -0.27
N GLU A 176 17.05 -15.50 0.93
CA GLU A 176 15.76 -16.12 1.26
C GLU A 176 14.65 -15.58 0.35
N PHE A 177 14.60 -14.27 0.11
CA PHE A 177 13.62 -13.66 -0.81
C PHE A 177 13.70 -14.23 -2.23
N LEU A 178 14.91 -14.38 -2.78
CA LEU A 178 15.10 -14.92 -4.13
C LEU A 178 14.71 -16.40 -4.23
N GLN A 179 14.92 -17.18 -3.16
CA GLN A 179 14.43 -18.56 -3.08
C GLN A 179 12.90 -18.60 -3.00
N ASP A 180 12.31 -17.74 -2.16
CA ASP A 180 10.87 -17.67 -1.94
C ASP A 180 10.08 -17.19 -3.15
N LEU A 181 10.68 -16.37 -4.01
CA LEU A 181 10.08 -15.89 -5.26
C LEU A 181 9.57 -17.03 -6.17
N HIS A 182 10.21 -18.20 -6.10
CA HIS A 182 9.84 -19.39 -6.85
C HIS A 182 9.26 -20.51 -5.97
N SER A 183 9.01 -20.23 -4.69
CA SER A 183 8.52 -21.23 -3.74
C SER A 183 7.04 -21.58 -3.95
N PRO A 184 6.64 -22.81 -3.61
CA PRO A 184 5.22 -23.16 -3.51
C PRO A 184 4.48 -22.32 -2.48
N ALA A 185 5.16 -21.83 -1.44
CA ALA A 185 4.57 -21.03 -0.36
C ALA A 185 4.11 -19.66 -0.86
N ALA A 186 4.97 -18.93 -1.60
CA ALA A 186 4.60 -17.63 -2.16
C ALA A 186 3.47 -17.76 -3.19
N LYS A 187 3.50 -18.81 -4.01
CA LYS A 187 2.42 -19.13 -4.94
C LYS A 187 1.10 -19.42 -4.21
N GLN A 188 1.14 -20.24 -3.18
CA GLN A 188 -0.05 -20.56 -2.38
C GLN A 188 -0.60 -19.32 -1.68
N ALA A 189 0.25 -18.46 -1.12
CA ALA A 189 -0.17 -17.19 -0.53
C ALA A 189 -0.89 -16.30 -1.56
N LEU A 190 -0.37 -16.21 -2.78
CA LEU A 190 -1.02 -15.48 -3.86
C LEU A 190 -2.35 -16.10 -4.29
N ASP A 191 -2.41 -17.44 -4.41
CA ASP A 191 -3.64 -18.14 -4.76
C ASP A 191 -4.72 -17.96 -3.67
N CYS A 192 -4.33 -17.91 -2.39
CA CYS A 192 -5.22 -17.56 -1.28
C CYS A 192 -5.79 -16.14 -1.43
N ASP A 193 -4.95 -15.13 -1.72
CA ASP A 193 -5.43 -13.76 -1.94
C ASP A 193 -6.47 -13.67 -3.07
N ILE A 194 -6.19 -14.34 -4.21
CA ILE A 194 -7.09 -14.38 -5.37
C ILE A 194 -8.41 -15.09 -5.01
N LYS A 195 -8.33 -16.19 -4.25
CA LYS A 195 -9.50 -16.91 -3.78
C LYS A 195 -10.35 -16.04 -2.85
N THR A 196 -9.74 -15.38 -1.87
CA THR A 196 -10.45 -14.47 -0.95
C THR A 196 -11.07 -13.27 -1.68
N THR A 197 -10.39 -12.74 -2.70
CA THR A 197 -10.94 -11.68 -3.57
C THR A 197 -12.24 -12.14 -4.24
N SER A 198 -12.27 -13.40 -4.69
CA SER A 198 -13.46 -13.99 -5.33
C SER A 198 -14.57 -14.29 -4.30
N GLU A 199 -14.22 -14.81 -3.12
CA GLU A 199 -15.16 -15.12 -2.03
C GLU A 199 -15.83 -13.88 -1.45
N MET A 200 -15.13 -12.75 -1.38
CA MET A 200 -15.68 -11.46 -0.93
C MET A 200 -16.33 -10.65 -2.07
N GLU A 201 -16.47 -11.26 -3.25
CA GLU A 201 -17.11 -10.67 -4.43
C GLU A 201 -16.52 -9.29 -4.81
N VAL A 202 -15.20 -9.17 -4.75
CA VAL A 202 -14.50 -7.93 -5.09
C VAL A 202 -14.28 -7.87 -6.60
N GLU A 203 -14.89 -6.88 -7.26
CA GLU A 203 -14.88 -6.77 -8.73
C GLU A 203 -13.87 -5.74 -9.27
N CYS A 204 -13.43 -4.80 -8.43
CA CYS A 204 -12.51 -3.72 -8.80
C CYS A 204 -11.55 -3.39 -7.65
N VAL A 205 -10.49 -2.66 -7.97
CA VAL A 205 -9.50 -2.18 -7.00
C VAL A 205 -9.28 -0.67 -7.15
N PRO A 206 -9.00 0.06 -6.05
CA PRO A 206 -8.95 -0.44 -4.68
C PRO A 206 -10.36 -0.79 -4.15
N SER A 207 -10.46 -1.82 -3.32
CA SER A 207 -11.68 -2.14 -2.56
C SER A 207 -11.33 -2.46 -1.13
N PHE A 208 -12.23 -2.13 -0.21
CA PHE A 208 -12.04 -2.32 1.23
C PHE A 208 -13.25 -3.04 1.80
N VAL A 209 -13.03 -4.16 2.48
CA VAL A 209 -14.09 -4.90 3.19
C VAL A 209 -13.81 -4.80 4.68
N PHE A 210 -14.79 -4.31 5.43
CA PHE A 210 -14.70 -4.06 6.85
C PHE A 210 -15.52 -5.09 7.61
N PHE A 211 -14.92 -5.72 8.61
CA PHE A 211 -15.58 -6.60 9.56
C PHE A 211 -15.45 -6.00 10.96
N ASN A 212 -16.47 -6.15 11.80
CA ASN A 212 -16.38 -5.87 13.23
C ASN A 212 -16.15 -7.17 14.01
N ASP A 213 -16.10 -7.07 15.34
CA ASP A 213 -15.97 -8.24 16.23
C ASP A 213 -17.23 -9.12 16.29
N ASP A 214 -18.35 -8.69 15.71
CA ASP A 214 -19.61 -9.44 15.71
C ASP A 214 -19.68 -10.36 14.48
N ILE A 215 -19.40 -11.65 14.70
CA ILE A 215 -19.37 -12.67 13.65
C ILE A 215 -20.73 -12.90 12.97
N GLU A 216 -21.83 -12.43 13.56
CA GLU A 216 -23.17 -12.54 13.00
C GLU A 216 -23.50 -11.37 12.05
N GLN A 217 -22.67 -10.32 12.03
CA GLN A 217 -22.85 -9.17 11.14
C GLN A 217 -22.05 -9.34 9.86
N ASP A 218 -22.73 -9.07 8.74
CA ASP A 218 -22.09 -9.06 7.43
C ASP A 218 -21.04 -7.95 7.33
N GLY A 219 -19.95 -8.24 6.61
CA GLY A 219 -18.92 -7.25 6.32
C GLY A 219 -19.41 -6.16 5.37
N ILE A 220 -18.95 -4.93 5.56
CA ILE A 220 -19.32 -3.79 4.71
C ILE A 220 -18.23 -3.58 3.65
N LYS A 221 -18.61 -3.59 2.36
CA LYS A 221 -17.70 -3.42 1.22
C LYS A 221 -17.78 -2.01 0.62
N VAL A 222 -16.63 -1.38 0.47
CA VAL A 222 -16.45 -0.06 -0.17
C VAL A 222 -15.58 -0.23 -1.41
N GLN A 223 -16.11 0.11 -2.58
CA GLN A 223 -15.43 -0.06 -3.88
C GLN A 223 -14.95 1.28 -4.44
N GLY A 224 -13.64 1.40 -4.64
CA GLY A 224 -12.98 2.62 -5.12
C GLY A 224 -12.49 3.54 -4.01
N VAL A 225 -12.05 4.72 -4.42
CA VAL A 225 -11.51 5.77 -3.54
C VAL A 225 -12.60 6.80 -3.23
N TYR A 226 -12.96 6.91 -1.96
CA TYR A 226 -13.90 7.91 -1.46
C TYR A 226 -13.19 8.99 -0.64
N LYS A 227 -13.96 9.99 -0.21
CA LYS A 227 -13.45 11.01 0.71
C LYS A 227 -13.22 10.43 2.10
N TYR A 228 -12.33 11.07 2.86
CA TYR A 228 -11.93 10.64 4.21
C TYR A 228 -13.13 10.41 5.15
N GLU A 229 -14.14 11.28 5.05
CA GLU A 229 -15.31 11.28 5.93
C GLU A 229 -16.15 10.00 5.77
N VAL A 230 -16.16 9.40 4.58
CA VAL A 230 -16.90 8.15 4.32
C VAL A 230 -16.29 7.01 5.13
N TYR A 231 -14.96 6.89 5.15
CA TYR A 231 -14.28 5.86 5.94
C TYR A 231 -14.44 6.09 7.45
N LEU A 232 -14.41 7.35 7.90
CA LEU A 232 -14.62 7.66 9.31
C LEU A 232 -16.06 7.38 9.75
N GLN A 233 -17.04 7.70 8.92
CA GLN A 233 -18.44 7.38 9.18
C GLN A 233 -18.62 5.86 9.31
N LEU A 234 -18.06 5.09 8.36
CA LEU A 234 -18.14 3.64 8.38
C LEU A 234 -17.51 3.04 9.65
N ILE A 235 -16.30 3.49 10.02
CA ILE A 235 -15.64 3.06 11.26
C ILE A 235 -16.52 3.40 12.48
N SER A 236 -17.14 4.58 12.51
CA SER A 236 -17.99 5.00 13.62
C SER A 236 -19.27 4.16 13.73
N GLU A 237 -19.91 3.85 12.60
CA GLU A 237 -21.09 3.01 12.52
C GLU A 237 -20.78 1.58 13.00
N MET A 238 -19.68 1.01 12.54
CA MET A 238 -19.24 -0.33 12.95
C MET A 238 -18.85 -0.43 14.42
N LEU A 239 -18.31 0.65 14.99
CA LEU A 239 -18.00 0.73 16.42
C LEU A 239 -19.25 0.98 17.28
N GLY A 240 -20.32 1.54 16.71
CA GLY A 240 -21.49 2.01 17.46
C GLY A 240 -21.25 3.31 18.24
N TYR A 241 -20.11 3.98 18.05
CA TYR A 241 -19.75 5.26 18.65
C TYR A 241 -18.74 6.01 17.80
N VAL A 242 -18.62 7.32 18.01
CA VAL A 242 -17.60 8.14 17.33
C VAL A 242 -16.23 7.89 17.99
N PRO A 243 -15.25 7.27 17.29
CA PRO A 243 -13.95 6.99 17.87
C PRO A 243 -13.18 8.27 18.17
N LYS A 244 -12.39 8.25 19.24
CA LYS A 244 -11.52 9.38 19.57
C LYS A 244 -10.27 9.34 18.68
N LYS A 245 -10.03 10.46 17.99
CA LYS A 245 -8.81 10.72 17.23
C LYS A 245 -7.58 10.73 18.14
N ARG A 246 -6.51 10.06 17.72
CA ARG A 246 -5.20 10.08 18.40
C ARG A 246 -4.58 11.48 18.36
N GLU A 247 -3.73 11.78 19.34
CA GLU A 247 -2.90 12.99 19.33
C GLU A 247 -2.03 13.06 18.07
N LYS A 248 -1.97 14.26 17.46
CA LYS A 248 -1.17 14.50 16.26
C LYS A 248 0.32 14.36 16.59
N ILE A 249 1.03 13.50 15.85
CA ILE A 249 2.50 13.48 15.84
C ILE A 249 3.03 14.71 15.10
N SER A 250 4.31 15.06 15.24
CA SER A 250 4.91 16.14 14.43
C SER A 250 5.18 15.70 12.99
N ILE A 251 5.32 16.65 12.07
CA ILE A 251 5.70 16.37 10.67
C ILE A 251 7.06 15.65 10.61
N GLU A 252 8.02 16.04 11.45
CA GLU A 252 9.31 15.36 11.55
C GLU A 252 9.17 13.90 12.02
N GLN A 253 8.32 13.62 13.01
CA GLN A 253 8.04 12.25 13.45
C GLN A 253 7.36 11.43 12.36
N PHE A 254 6.47 12.05 11.58
CA PHE A 254 5.83 11.42 10.43
C PHE A 254 6.85 11.06 9.34
N LEU A 255 7.74 12.00 8.99
CA LEU A 255 8.83 11.78 8.04
C LEU A 255 9.77 10.68 8.51
N LYS A 256 10.17 10.69 9.78
CA LYS A 256 10.99 9.63 10.38
C LYS A 256 10.27 8.28 10.38
N LYS A 257 8.95 8.26 10.49
CA LYS A 257 8.17 7.02 10.47
C LYS A 257 8.05 6.42 9.07
N PHE A 258 7.80 7.24 8.05
CA PHE A 258 7.52 6.77 6.70
C PHE A 258 8.70 6.87 5.73
N GLN A 259 9.77 7.56 6.11
CA GLN A 259 11.06 7.70 5.43
C GLN A 259 11.02 8.41 4.08
N PHE A 260 10.04 8.13 3.22
CA PHE A 260 9.89 8.73 1.91
C PHE A 260 8.42 8.99 1.60
N VAL A 261 8.02 10.26 1.54
CA VAL A 261 6.60 10.67 1.44
C VAL A 261 6.39 11.83 0.49
N ALA A 262 5.23 11.87 -0.17
CA ALA A 262 4.83 12.97 -1.04
C ALA A 262 4.36 14.19 -0.24
N SER A 263 4.45 15.39 -0.82
CA SER A 263 3.83 16.59 -0.26
C SER A 263 2.33 16.39 0.01
N ILE A 264 1.62 15.69 -0.90
CA ILE A 264 0.19 15.42 -0.72
C ILE A 264 -0.10 14.48 0.45
N GLU A 265 0.80 13.54 0.76
CA GLU A 265 0.65 12.66 1.93
C GLU A 265 0.71 13.47 3.22
N ILE A 266 1.64 14.43 3.31
CA ILE A 266 1.74 15.35 4.45
C ILE A 266 0.52 16.27 4.50
N ALA A 267 0.14 16.87 3.37
CA ALA A 267 -1.02 17.76 3.27
C ALA A 267 -2.30 17.10 3.80
N VAL A 268 -2.60 15.88 3.33
CA VAL A 268 -3.79 15.13 3.75
C VAL A 268 -3.72 14.74 5.22
N VAL A 269 -2.59 14.20 5.69
CA VAL A 269 -2.46 13.74 7.09
C VAL A 269 -2.60 14.91 8.07
N PHE A 270 -2.02 16.07 7.74
CA PHE A 270 -1.94 17.21 8.65
C PHE A 270 -3.03 18.26 8.46
N ASP A 271 -3.92 18.10 7.48
CA ASP A 271 -4.97 19.06 7.12
C ASP A 271 -4.38 20.39 6.62
N LEU A 272 -3.35 20.31 5.76
CA LEU A 272 -2.62 21.45 5.20
C LEU A 272 -2.79 21.54 3.68
N THR A 273 -2.58 22.73 3.13
CA THR A 273 -2.35 22.94 1.70
C THR A 273 -0.91 22.55 1.30
N ILE A 274 -0.66 22.36 0.00
CA ILE A 274 0.70 22.06 -0.49
C ILE A 274 1.68 23.20 -0.18
N GLU A 275 1.24 24.45 -0.29
CA GLU A 275 2.05 25.63 0.05
C GLU A 275 2.43 25.68 1.53
N GLU A 276 1.49 25.31 2.41
CA GLU A 276 1.76 25.19 3.84
C GLU A 276 2.73 24.06 4.14
N VAL A 277 2.61 22.90 3.49
CA VAL A 277 3.57 21.80 3.62
C VAL A 277 4.98 22.27 3.26
N GLU A 278 5.15 22.93 2.12
CA GLU A 278 6.48 23.45 1.72
C GLU A 278 7.03 24.46 2.74
N LYS A 279 6.17 25.32 3.30
CA LYS A 279 6.56 26.27 4.35
C LYS A 279 7.00 25.56 5.63
N GLU A 280 6.24 24.57 6.10
CA GLU A 280 6.53 23.80 7.31
C GLU A 280 7.79 22.92 7.18
N LEU A 281 8.14 22.52 5.96
CA LEU A 281 9.34 21.70 5.70
C LEU A 281 10.64 22.52 5.56
N LYS A 282 10.58 23.82 5.26
CA LYS A 282 11.77 24.69 5.14
C LYS A 282 12.75 24.57 6.31
N PRO A 283 12.32 24.61 7.59
CA PRO A 283 13.25 24.44 8.70
C PRO A 283 13.98 23.10 8.69
N LEU A 284 13.32 22.01 8.27
CA LEU A 284 13.91 20.68 8.22
C LEU A 284 14.93 20.55 7.08
N ILE A 285 14.68 21.22 5.94
CA ILE A 285 15.66 21.32 4.83
C ILE A 285 16.90 22.07 5.29
N LEU A 286 16.74 23.23 5.96
CA LEU A 286 17.86 24.02 6.48
C LEU A 286 18.69 23.27 7.52
N GLN A 287 18.05 22.37 8.27
CA GLN A 287 18.71 21.47 9.23
C GLN A 287 19.30 20.21 8.58
N GLN A 288 19.19 20.05 7.25
CA GLN A 288 19.64 18.86 6.50
C GLN A 288 19.04 17.54 7.00
N LYS A 289 17.82 17.60 7.56
CA LYS A 289 17.10 16.40 8.04
C LYS A 289 16.31 15.71 6.93
N ILE A 290 15.99 16.44 5.87
CA ILE A 290 15.27 15.92 4.72
C ILE A 290 15.89 16.38 3.41
N GLU A 291 15.70 15.56 2.38
CA GLU A 291 16.05 15.83 1.00
C GLU A 291 14.76 15.99 0.18
N GLN A 292 14.73 17.03 -0.66
CA GLN A 292 13.67 17.25 -1.63
C GLN A 292 13.93 16.42 -2.88
N VAL A 293 12.94 15.63 -3.30
CA VAL A 293 13.00 14.77 -4.49
C VAL A 293 11.88 15.18 -5.45
N PRO A 294 12.16 16.05 -6.44
CA PRO A 294 11.21 16.42 -7.47
C PRO A 294 10.83 15.21 -8.32
N VAL A 295 9.53 15.09 -8.66
CA VAL A 295 8.98 14.05 -9.53
C VAL A 295 8.09 14.69 -10.60
N LYS A 296 7.60 13.92 -11.58
CA LYS A 296 6.78 14.46 -12.69
C LYS A 296 5.59 15.30 -12.19
N TYR A 297 4.91 14.85 -11.13
CA TYR A 297 3.80 15.56 -10.51
C TYR A 297 4.05 15.81 -9.02
N GLY A 298 4.55 17.00 -8.69
CA GLY A 298 4.77 17.41 -7.30
C GLY A 298 6.15 17.02 -6.77
N THR A 299 6.24 16.69 -5.48
CA THR A 299 7.52 16.50 -4.79
C THR A 299 7.39 15.44 -3.71
N PHE A 300 8.42 14.62 -3.58
CA PHE A 300 8.62 13.70 -2.46
C PHE A 300 9.74 14.20 -1.55
N TRP A 301 9.69 13.74 -0.31
CA TRP A 301 10.59 14.15 0.76
C TRP A 301 11.20 12.91 1.40
N LYS A 302 12.52 12.80 1.34
CA LYS A 302 13.29 11.72 1.94
C LYS A 302 13.86 12.17 3.27
N TYR A 303 13.61 11.40 4.32
CA TYR A 303 14.25 11.62 5.63
C TYR A 303 15.69 11.08 5.59
N LEU A 304 16.63 11.86 6.12
CA LEU A 304 18.08 11.57 6.05
C LEU A 304 18.68 11.10 7.38
N ALA A 305 17.94 11.21 8.49
CA ALA A 305 18.49 11.12 9.85
C ALA A 305 18.08 9.87 10.65
#